data_AF-A0A4Q8BC55-F1
#
_entry.id   AF-A0A4Q8BC55-F1
#
_cell.length_a   1.000
_cell.length_b   1.000
_cell.length_c   1.000
_cell.angle_alpha   90.00
_cell.angle_beta   90.00
_cell.angle_gamma   90.00
#
_symmetry.space_group_name_H-M   'P 1'
#
loop_
_entity.id
_entity.type
_entity.pdbx_description
1 polymer ?
#
loop_
_entity_poly.entity_id
_entity_poly.type
_entity_poly.pdbx_seq_one_letter_code
_entity_poly.pdbx_strand_id
1 'polypeptide(L)' 'MHKLVVLYSKPADPDHFRDYYVTNHLPLVMNLPGLLAWRYSFDVAATNGEAPYFAVFEGDFADAAAMATARASPQG' A
#
# COMPACT_ATOMS: atom_id res chain seq x y z
N MET A 1 14.44 11.33 -0.11
CA MET A 1 13.11 10.79 0.24
C MET A 1 12.45 10.28 -1.03
N HIS A 2 11.99 9.05 -1.03
CA HIS A 2 11.37 8.37 -2.17
C HIS A 2 10.10 7.67 -1.68
N LYS A 3 9.02 7.69 -2.48
CA LYS A 3 7.71 7.17 -2.06
C LYS A 3 7.23 6.10 -3.05
N LEU A 4 6.86 4.94 -2.51
CA LEU A 4 6.08 3.93 -3.21
C LEU A 4 4.60 4.23 -2.99
N VAL A 5 3.84 4.39 -4.08
CA VAL A 5 2.38 4.54 -4.04
C VAL A 5 1.75 3.38 -4.80
N VAL A 6 0.84 2.66 -4.16
CA VAL A 6 0.08 1.57 -4.78
C VAL A 6 -1.40 1.93 -4.77
N LEU A 7 -2.04 1.86 -5.93
CA LEU A 7 -3.43 2.20 -6.13
C LEU A 7 -4.20 0.93 -6.51
N TYR A 8 -5.21 0.59 -5.73
CA TYR A 8 -6.01 -0.61 -5.93
C TYR A 8 -7.36 -0.22 -6.52
N SER A 9 -7.70 -0.77 -7.68
CA SER A 9 -9.06 -0.71 -8.21
C SER A 9 -10.04 -1.41 -7.27
N LYS A 10 -11.34 -1.14 -7.46
CA LYS A 10 -12.38 -1.81 -6.66
C LYS A 10 -12.32 -3.33 -6.83
N PRO A 11 -12.10 -4.09 -5.75
CA PRO A 11 -12.12 -5.56 -5.80
C PRO A 11 -13.56 -6.07 -5.97
N ALA A 12 -13.69 -7.32 -6.41
CA ALA A 12 -15.00 -7.98 -6.49
C ALA A 12 -15.66 -8.18 -5.11
N ASP A 13 -14.84 -8.39 -4.07
CA ASP A 13 -15.25 -8.48 -2.67
C ASP A 13 -14.43 -7.49 -1.82
N PRO A 14 -14.97 -6.28 -1.56
CA PRO A 14 -14.30 -5.26 -0.75
C PRO A 14 -14.06 -5.67 0.70
N ASP A 15 -14.94 -6.47 1.30
CA ASP A 15 -14.83 -6.83 2.72
C ASP A 15 -13.76 -7.90 2.92
N HIS A 16 -13.72 -8.90 2.05
CA HIS A 16 -12.62 -9.86 2.02
C HIS A 16 -11.27 -9.18 1.76
N PHE A 17 -11.23 -8.20 0.84
CA PHE A 17 -10.01 -7.43 0.60
C PHE A 17 -9.55 -6.68 1.85
N ARG A 18 -10.44 -5.96 2.54
CA ARG A 18 -10.09 -5.23 3.77
C ARG A 18 -9.53 -6.16 4.84
N ASP A 19 -10.20 -7.28 5.08
CA ASP A 19 -9.78 -8.27 6.08
C ASP A 19 -8.39 -8.81 5.76
N TYR A 20 -8.19 -9.33 4.53
CA TYR A 20 -6.89 -9.85 4.11
C TYR A 20 -5.80 -8.78 4.17
N TYR A 21 -6.10 -7.56 3.71
CA TYR A 21 -5.15 -6.47 3.67
C TYR A 21 -4.63 -6.11 5.07
N VAL A 22 -5.54 -6.00 6.05
CA VAL A 22 -5.16 -5.66 7.43
C VAL A 22 -4.48 -6.84 8.14
N THR A 23 -5.00 -8.05 7.98
CA THR A 23 -4.57 -9.21 8.77
C THR A 23 -3.35 -9.95 8.20
N ASN A 24 -3.10 -9.82 6.89
CA ASN A 24 -2.00 -10.51 6.22
C ASN A 24 -1.01 -9.54 5.57
N HIS A 25 -1.49 -8.55 4.81
CA HIS A 25 -0.61 -7.69 4.03
C HIS A 25 0.16 -6.66 4.90
N LEU A 26 -0.53 -5.92 5.76
CA LEU A 26 0.13 -4.90 6.62
C LEU A 26 1.22 -5.49 7.55
N PRO A 27 1.06 -6.68 8.15
CA PRO A 27 2.15 -7.35 8.86
C PRO A 27 3.42 -7.56 8.03
N LEU A 28 3.31 -7.85 6.73
CA LEU A 28 4.47 -7.98 5.84
C LEU A 28 5.11 -6.62 5.58
N VAL A 29 4.29 -5.58 5.34
CA VAL A 29 4.76 -4.19 5.13
C VAL A 29 5.60 -3.70 6.30
N MET A 30 5.17 -3.95 7.54
CA MET A 30 5.92 -3.55 8.74
C MET A 30 7.32 -4.17 8.82
N ASN A 31 7.57 -5.24 8.07
CA ASN A 31 8.85 -5.94 8.00
C ASN A 31 9.67 -5.59 6.73
N LEU A 32 9.25 -4.60 5.93
CA LEU A 32 10.00 -4.17 4.75
C LEU A 32 11.32 -3.47 5.17
N PRO A 33 12.47 -3.86 4.58
CA PRO A 33 13.75 -3.27 4.94
C PRO A 33 13.82 -1.81 4.49
N GLY A 34 14.24 -0.92 5.39
CA GLY A 34 14.44 0.50 5.08
C GLY A 34 13.17 1.33 4.96
N LEU A 35 12.00 0.78 5.32
CA LEU A 35 10.75 1.53 5.41
C LEU A 35 10.82 2.54 6.55
N LEU A 36 10.60 3.82 6.24
CA LEU A 36 10.66 4.91 7.21
C LEU A 36 9.29 5.24 7.80
N ALA A 37 8.25 5.16 6.97
CA ALA A 37 6.86 5.39 7.35
C ALA A 37 5.94 4.73 6.33
N TRP A 38 4.72 4.41 6.75
CA TRP A 38 3.70 3.88 5.86
C TRP A 38 2.31 4.40 6.22
N ARG A 39 1.43 4.45 5.23
CA ARG A 39 0.04 4.90 5.34
C ARG A 39 -0.83 4.07 4.40
N TYR A 40 -2.10 3.92 4.75
CA TYR A 40 -3.08 3.33 3.85
C TYR A 40 -4.44 3.96 4.04
N SER A 41 -5.31 3.83 3.05
CA SER A 41 -6.72 4.20 3.15
C SER A 41 -7.56 3.25 2.32
N PHE A 42 -8.75 2.93 2.82
CA PHE A 42 -9.83 2.31 2.06
C PHE A 42 -10.85 3.39 1.70
N ASP A 43 -11.79 3.04 0.81
CA ASP A 43 -12.90 3.90 0.39
C ASP A 43 -12.43 5.26 -0.12
N VAL A 44 -11.42 5.24 -1.00
CA VAL A 44 -10.93 6.44 -1.68
C VAL A 44 -12.10 7.09 -2.43
N ALA A 45 -12.37 8.34 -2.10
CA ALA A 45 -13.48 9.10 -2.66
C ALA A 45 -12.95 10.21 -3.60
N ALA A 46 -13.65 10.42 -4.71
CA ALA A 46 -13.44 11.57 -5.58
C ALA A 46 -14.35 12.71 -5.12
N THR A 47 -13.90 13.96 -5.26
CA THR A 47 -14.73 15.14 -4.98
C THR A 47 -15.88 15.27 -5.97
N ASN A 48 -15.72 14.74 -7.19
CA ASN A 48 -16.73 14.65 -8.24
C ASN A 48 -16.66 13.28 -8.92
N GLY A 49 -17.82 12.66 -9.18
CA GLY A 49 -17.89 11.37 -9.87
C GLY A 49 -17.42 10.18 -9.04
N GLU A 50 -17.18 9.04 -9.70
CA GLU A 50 -16.68 7.82 -9.04
C GLU A 50 -15.16 7.82 -8.98
N ALA A 51 -14.60 7.43 -7.83
CA ALA A 51 -13.16 7.24 -7.71
C ALA A 51 -12.72 5.96 -8.44
N PRO A 52 -11.65 5.99 -9.24
CA PRO A 52 -11.16 4.82 -9.96
C PRO A 52 -10.48 3.79 -9.04
N TYR A 53 -10.21 4.16 -7.79
CA TYR A 53 -9.51 3.35 -6.81
C TYR A 53 -10.36 3.16 -5.56
N PHE A 54 -10.28 1.98 -4.99
CA PHE A 54 -10.89 1.64 -3.71
C PHE A 54 -9.93 1.85 -2.54
N ALA A 55 -8.64 1.57 -2.74
CA ALA A 55 -7.63 1.67 -1.69
C ALA A 55 -6.33 2.29 -2.20
N VAL A 56 -5.58 2.88 -1.28
CA VAL A 56 -4.22 3.40 -1.51
C VAL A 56 -3.28 2.93 -0.41
N PHE A 57 -2.05 2.60 -0.80
CA PHE A 57 -0.92 2.40 0.09
C PHE A 57 0.19 3.40 -0.23
N GLU A 58 0.86 3.89 0.81
CA GLU A 58 2.07 4.69 0.69
C GLU A 58 3.17 4.15 1.59
N GLY A 59 4.39 4.03 1.07
CA GLY A 59 5.60 3.70 1.83
C GLY A 59 6.72 4.69 1.55
N ASP A 60 7.28 5.29 2.60
CA ASP A 60 8.36 6.26 2.53
C ASP A 60 9.72 5.58 2.73
N PHE A 61 10.69 5.89 1.87
CA PHE A 61 12.05 5.38 1.88
C PHE A 61 13.07 6.52 1.79
N ALA A 62 14.31 6.25 2.22
CA ALA A 62 15.39 7.23 2.14
C ALA A 62 15.67 7.65 0.68
N ASP A 63 15.77 6.67 -0.21
CA ASP A 63 16.06 6.82 -1.64
C ASP A 63 15.47 5.65 -2.47
N ALA A 64 15.71 5.70 -3.79
CA ALA A 64 15.20 4.69 -4.72
C ALA A 64 15.87 3.31 -4.55
N ALA A 65 17.12 3.25 -4.09
CA ALA A 65 17.83 1.98 -3.88
C ALA A 65 17.30 1.23 -2.66
N ALA A 66 17.00 1.96 -1.57
CA ALA A 66 16.31 1.42 -0.40
C ALA A 66 14.93 0.86 -0.78
N MET A 67 14.12 1.60 -1.54
CA MET A 67 12.82 1.11 -2.03
C MET A 67 12.97 -0.13 -2.94
N ALA A 68 13.95 -0.13 -3.85
CA ALA A 68 14.18 -1.27 -4.74
C ALA A 68 14.59 -2.53 -3.95
N THR A 69 15.36 -2.36 -2.88
CA THR A 69 15.77 -3.47 -2.00
C THR A 69 14.58 -4.01 -1.21
N ALA A 70 13.71 -3.13 -0.70
CA ALA A 70 12.45 -3.53 -0.07
C ALA A 70 11.59 -4.36 -1.02
N ARG A 71 11.35 -3.87 -2.23
CA ARG A 71 10.56 -4.52 -3.30
C ARG A 71 11.12 -5.83 -3.84
N ALA A 72 12.33 -6.21 -3.43
CA ALA A 72 12.97 -7.47 -3.83
C ALA A 72 13.06 -8.45 -2.65
N SER A 73 12.57 -8.06 -1.46
CA SER A 73 12.65 -8.90 -0.27
C SER A 73 11.50 -9.92 -0.24
N PRO A 74 11.60 -10.97 0.60
CA PRO A 74 10.52 -11.96 0.73
C PRO A 74 9.17 -11.39 1.19
N GLN A 75 9.16 -10.20 1.77
CA GLN A 75 7.97 -9.52 2.27
C GLN A 75 7.21 -8.77 1.17
N GLY A 76 7.84 -8.50 0.02
CA GLY A 76 7.18 -7.93 -1.15
C GLY A 76 8.04 -6.98 -1.95
#